data_AF-Q24XK6-F1
#
_entry.id   AF-Q24XK6-F1
#
_cell.length_a   1.000
_cell.length_b   1.000
_cell.length_c   1.000
_cell.angle_alpha   90.00
_cell.angle_beta   90.00
_cell.angle_gamma   90.00
#
_symmetry.space_group_name_H-M   'P 1'
#
loop_
_entity.id
_entity.type
_entity.pdbx_description
1 polymer ?
#
loop_
_entity_poly.entity_id
_entity_poly.type
_entity_poly.pdbx_seq_one_letter_code
_entity_poly.pdbx_strand_id
1 'polypeptide(L)'
;MDPIAEHFGNSPEKFESICQMLKGKKLAMGDIAYAIEVLPKLELALILWLADDEWPAKANLLYDATASMHLNTEGLEVMAINLVEKMIAKAASL
;
A
#
# COMPACT_ATOMS: atom_id res chain seq x y z
N MET A 1 -7.77 -1.37 5.14
CA MET A 1 -6.39 -1.75 5.52
C MET A 1 -5.96 -0.90 6.70
N ASP A 2 -6.37 -1.31 7.87
CA ASP A 2 -6.19 -0.50 9.08
C ASP A 2 -4.71 -0.26 9.41
N PRO A 3 -3.77 -1.22 9.22
CA PRO A 3 -2.36 -0.97 9.52
C PRO A 3 -1.70 0.14 8.69
N ILE A 4 -2.06 0.29 7.41
CA ILE A 4 -1.50 1.40 6.61
C ILE A 4 -2.04 2.74 7.12
N ALA A 5 -3.36 2.83 7.34
CA ALA A 5 -3.96 4.06 7.83
C ALA A 5 -3.42 4.46 9.21
N GLU A 6 -3.26 3.50 10.13
CA GLU A 6 -2.72 3.69 11.47
C GLU A 6 -1.27 4.17 11.46
N HIS A 7 -0.40 3.56 10.64
CA HIS A 7 1.02 3.89 10.61
C HIS A 7 1.36 5.13 9.77
N PHE A 8 0.56 5.44 8.76
CA PHE A 8 0.90 6.46 7.76
C PHE A 8 -0.10 7.61 7.63
N GLY A 9 -1.29 7.51 8.23
CA GLY A 9 -2.36 8.50 8.08
C GLY A 9 -2.00 9.92 8.53
N ASN A 10 -1.02 10.07 9.42
CA ASN A 10 -0.48 11.34 9.90
C ASN A 10 0.96 11.62 9.41
N SER A 11 1.47 10.82 8.48
CA SER A 11 2.84 10.93 7.97
C SER A 11 2.92 10.56 6.48
N PRO A 12 2.22 11.32 5.61
CA PRO A 12 2.18 11.08 4.18
C PRO A 12 3.56 10.99 3.55
N GLU A 13 4.52 11.79 4.00
CA GLU A 13 5.89 11.83 3.46
C GLU A 13 6.64 10.52 3.72
N LYS A 14 6.39 9.87 4.86
CA LYS A 14 6.97 8.55 5.17
C LYS A 14 6.40 7.49 4.25
N PHE A 15 5.08 7.51 4.00
CA PHE A 15 4.43 6.61 3.05
C PHE A 15 5.02 6.76 1.66
N GLU A 16 5.10 7.99 1.15
CA GLU A 16 5.69 8.27 -0.18
C GLU A 16 7.13 7.80 -0.27
N SER A 17 7.95 8.11 0.73
CA SER A 17 9.36 7.72 0.77
C SER A 17 9.53 6.20 0.70
N ILE A 18 8.72 5.45 1.45
CA ILE A 18 8.77 3.98 1.45
C ILE A 18 8.30 3.41 0.12
N CYS A 19 7.19 3.92 -0.43
CA CYS A 19 6.72 3.51 -1.74
C CYS A 19 7.77 3.76 -2.83
N GLN A 20 8.47 4.90 -2.79
CA GLN A 20 9.57 5.21 -3.70
C GLN A 20 10.78 4.28 -3.51
N MET A 21 11.17 3.97 -2.27
CA MET A 21 12.22 2.97 -1.99
C MET A 21 11.86 1.58 -2.53
N LEU A 22 10.57 1.25 -2.55
CA LEU A 22 10.04 0.02 -3.14
C LEU A 22 9.87 0.12 -4.68
N LYS A 23 10.38 1.19 -5.30
CA LYS A 23 10.25 1.47 -6.74
C LYS A 23 8.79 1.53 -7.21
N GLY A 24 7.91 1.97 -6.30
CA GLY A 24 6.49 2.13 -6.57
C GLY A 24 6.21 3.18 -7.63
N LYS A 25 5.16 2.96 -8.41
CA LYS A 25 4.66 3.92 -9.40
C LYS A 25 3.53 4.73 -8.79
N LYS A 26 3.64 6.06 -8.77
CA LYS A 26 2.59 6.93 -8.23
C LYS A 26 1.31 6.80 -9.07
N LEU A 27 0.17 6.76 -8.39
CA LEU A 27 -1.16 6.70 -9.00
C LEU A 27 -1.94 7.98 -8.68
N ALA A 28 -2.88 8.34 -9.56
CA ALA A 28 -3.80 9.46 -9.34
C ALA A 28 -5.10 8.96 -8.67
N MET A 29 -5.00 8.51 -7.43
CA MET A 29 -6.12 7.95 -6.64
C MET A 29 -5.98 8.34 -5.16
N GLY A 30 -7.11 8.58 -4.49
CA GLY A 30 -7.10 9.05 -3.09
C GLY A 30 -6.32 10.35 -2.91
N ASP A 31 -5.80 10.57 -1.71
CA ASP A 31 -4.84 11.66 -1.47
C ASP A 31 -3.44 11.26 -1.94
N ILE A 32 -3.05 10.01 -1.63
CA ILE A 32 -1.77 9.45 -2.02
C ILE A 32 -1.93 7.98 -2.39
N ALA A 33 -1.43 7.58 -3.56
CA ALA A 33 -1.46 6.18 -3.98
C ALA A 33 -0.24 5.76 -4.78
N TYR A 34 0.13 4.49 -4.64
CA TYR A 34 1.24 3.86 -5.37
C TYR A 34 0.92 2.41 -5.75
N ALA A 35 1.35 1.99 -6.93
CA ALA A 35 1.40 0.60 -7.34
C ALA A 35 2.79 0.02 -7.06
N ILE A 36 2.86 -1.10 -6.34
CA ILE A 36 4.10 -1.81 -6.02
C ILE A 36 4.08 -3.16 -6.74
N GLU A 37 5.09 -3.43 -7.57
CA GLU A 37 5.31 -4.77 -8.14
C GLU A 37 5.81 -5.71 -7.03
N VAL A 38 4.98 -6.65 -6.60
CA VAL A 38 5.32 -7.60 -5.54
C VAL A 38 5.89 -8.91 -6.09
N LEU A 39 5.53 -9.25 -7.34
CA LEU A 39 6.11 -10.31 -8.17
C LEU A 39 6.07 -9.85 -9.64
N PRO A 40 6.85 -10.46 -10.54
CA PRO A 40 6.78 -10.13 -11.96
C PRO A 40 5.34 -10.23 -12.48
N LYS A 41 4.80 -9.11 -13.00
CA LYS A 41 3.42 -8.97 -13.51
C LYS A 41 2.31 -9.02 -12.46
N LEU A 42 2.62 -8.91 -11.17
CA LEU A 42 1.64 -8.78 -10.10
C LEU A 42 1.94 -7.51 -9.31
N GLU A 43 1.12 -6.49 -9.53
CA GLU A 43 1.19 -5.22 -8.82
C GLU A 43 0.05 -5.11 -7.80
N LEU A 44 0.35 -4.54 -6.63
CA LEU A 44 -0.64 -4.17 -5.62
C LEU A 44 -0.72 -2.64 -5.55
N ALA A 45 -1.92 -2.09 -5.68
CA ALA A 45 -2.14 -0.66 -5.52
C ALA A 45 -2.51 -0.36 -4.07
N LEU A 46 -1.76 0.53 -3.44
CA LEU A 46 -2.00 1.06 -2.11
C LEU A 46 -2.57 2.47 -2.25
N ILE A 47 -3.73 2.72 -1.64
CA ILE A 47 -4.38 4.04 -1.64
C ILE A 47 -4.54 4.46 -0.19
N LEU A 48 -4.05 5.65 0.14
CA LEU A 48 -4.16 6.29 1.45
C LEU A 48 -4.98 7.57 1.31
N TRP A 49 -6.03 7.66 2.11
CA TRP A 49 -6.76 8.88 2.42
C TRP A 49 -6.31 9.34 3.80
N LEU A 50 -5.85 10.59 3.89
CA LEU A 50 -5.35 11.16 5.13
C LEU A 50 -6.51 11.45 6.08
N ALA A 51 -6.19 11.53 7.37
CA ALA A 51 -7.17 12.02 8.34
C ALA A 51 -7.42 13.51 8.09
N ASP A 52 -8.66 13.92 8.28
CA ASP A 52 -9.06 15.33 8.35
C ASP A 52 -9.81 15.60 9.66
N ASP A 53 -10.36 16.80 9.81
CA ASP A 53 -11.08 17.20 11.02
C ASP A 53 -12.38 16.41 11.25
N GLU A 54 -12.90 15.73 10.22
CA GLU A 54 -14.18 15.03 10.22
C GLU A 54 -14.02 13.50 10.20
N TRP A 55 -12.95 12.97 9.60
CA TRP A 55 -12.77 11.55 9.32
C TRP A 55 -11.36 11.04 9.66
N PRO A 56 -11.24 9.83 10.25
CA PRO A 56 -9.94 9.19 10.42
C PRO A 56 -9.38 8.77 9.07
N ALA A 57 -8.05 8.66 9.00
CA ALA A 57 -7.34 8.15 7.83
C ALA A 57 -7.88 6.77 7.42
N LYS A 58 -7.87 6.48 6.13
CA LYS A 58 -8.28 5.19 5.57
C LYS A 58 -7.30 4.73 4.52
N ALA A 59 -7.18 3.42 4.37
CA ALA A 59 -6.37 2.84 3.32
C ALA A 59 -7.00 1.60 2.68
N ASN A 60 -6.78 1.46 1.38
CA ASN A 60 -7.20 0.30 0.59
C ASN A 60 -6.02 -0.33 -0.15
N LEU A 61 -6.08 -1.66 -0.29
CA LEU A 61 -5.25 -2.42 -1.21
C LEU A 61 -6.14 -2.89 -2.35
N LEU A 62 -5.71 -2.66 -3.58
CA LEU A 62 -6.39 -3.19 -4.76
C LEU A 62 -5.47 -4.12 -5.53
N TYR A 63 -6.09 -5.14 -6.10
CA TYR A 63 -5.49 -6.04 -7.08
C TYR A 63 -6.00 -5.64 -8.47
N ASP A 64 -5.18 -5.83 -9.49
CA ASP A 64 -5.68 -5.72 -10.86
C ASP A 64 -6.53 -6.95 -11.24
N ALA A 65 -7.21 -6.85 -12.39
CA ALA A 65 -8.10 -7.89 -12.88
C ALA A 65 -7.38 -9.21 -13.26
N THR A 66 -6.06 -9.19 -13.37
CA THR A 66 -5.24 -10.36 -13.75
C THR A 66 -4.63 -11.07 -12.54
N ALA A 67 -4.69 -10.48 -11.34
CA ALA A 67 -4.07 -11.03 -10.14
C ALA A 67 -4.48 -12.48 -9.83
N SER A 68 -5.75 -12.83 -10.03
CA SER A 68 -6.28 -14.19 -9.82
C SER A 68 -5.79 -15.21 -10.86
N MET A 69 -5.20 -14.76 -11.97
CA MET A 69 -4.52 -15.62 -12.94
C MET A 69 -3.11 -16.01 -12.47
N HIS A 70 -2.54 -15.26 -11.51
CA HIS A 70 -1.20 -15.48 -10.98
C HIS A 70 -1.21 -16.28 -9.69
N LEU A 71 -2.12 -15.95 -8.76
CA LEU A 71 -2.23 -16.58 -7.45
C LEU A 71 -3.70 -16.76 -7.07
N ASN A 72 -3.96 -17.76 -6.22
CA ASN A 72 -5.27 -17.90 -5.58
C ASN A 72 -5.48 -16.81 -4.51
N THR A 73 -6.68 -16.72 -3.94
CA THR A 73 -7.04 -15.71 -2.94
C THR A 73 -6.08 -15.69 -1.74
N GLU A 74 -5.72 -16.85 -1.19
CA GLU A 74 -4.80 -16.95 -0.04
C GLU A 74 -3.39 -16.46 -0.40
N GLY A 75 -2.88 -16.83 -1.57
CA GLY A 75 -1.60 -16.35 -2.06
C GLY A 75 -1.59 -14.83 -2.24
N LEU A 76 -2.64 -14.27 -2.81
CA LEU A 76 -2.80 -12.82 -2.96
C LEU A 76 -2.85 -12.11 -1.60
N GLU A 77 -3.61 -12.65 -0.64
CA GLU A 77 -3.67 -12.14 0.73
C GLU A 77 -2.31 -12.13 1.41
N VAL A 78 -1.54 -13.22 1.29
CA VAL A 78 -0.18 -13.31 1.82
C VAL A 78 0.75 -12.27 1.17
N MET A 79 0.62 -12.03 -0.15
CA MET A 79 1.40 -10.99 -0.82
C MET A 79 1.06 -9.58 -0.29
N ALA A 80 -0.22 -9.31 -0.05
CA ALA A 80 -0.68 -8.06 0.55
C ALA A 80 -0.13 -7.85 1.97
N ILE A 81 -0.26 -8.87 2.83
CA ILE A 81 0.25 -8.81 4.21
C ILE A 81 1.77 -8.58 4.22
N ASN A 82 2.53 -9.37 3.45
CA ASN A 82 3.98 -9.24 3.38
C ASN A 82 4.43 -7.86 2.89
N LEU A 83 3.71 -7.27 1.91
CA LEU A 83 4.00 -5.91 1.45
C LEU A 83 3.82 -4.89 2.59
N VAL A 84 2.69 -4.96 3.30
CA VAL A 84 2.37 -4.04 4.40
C VAL A 84 3.37 -4.16 5.54
N GLU A 85 3.67 -5.38 5.99
CA GLU A 85 4.64 -5.62 7.06
C GLU A 85 6.03 -5.10 6.66
N LYS A 86 6.46 -5.32 5.41
CA LYS A 86 7.72 -4.79 4.88
C LYS A 86 7.74 -3.27 4.89
N MET A 87 6.62 -2.61 4.57
CA MET A 87 6.52 -1.16 4.62
C MET A 87 6.63 -0.64 6.06
N ILE A 88 5.91 -1.23 7.00
CA ILE A 88 5.93 -0.85 8.42
C ILE A 88 7.33 -1.04 9.01
N ALA A 89 7.97 -2.18 8.74
CA ALA A 89 9.34 -2.46 9.19
C ALA A 89 10.35 -1.42 8.64
N LYS A 90 10.20 -0.99 7.39
CA LYS A 90 11.03 0.08 6.81
C LYS A 90 10.75 1.45 7.44
N ALA A 91 9.49 1.74 7.76
CA ALA A 91 9.10 2.99 8.42
C ALA A 91 9.74 3.15 9.80
N ALA A 92 9.92 2.05 10.54
CA ALA A 92 10.61 2.06 11.83
C ALA A 92 12.13 2.33 11.72
N SER A 93 12.69 2.24 10.52
CA SER A 93 14.12 2.48 10.24
C SER A 93 14.40 3.86 9.63
N LEU A 94 13.37 4.70 9.48
CA LEU A 94 13.42 6.07 8.97
C LEU A 94 13.15 7.09 10.08
#